data_AF-A0A073AVH0-F1
#
_entry.id   AF-A0A073AVH0-F1
#
_cell.length_a   1.000
_cell.length_b   1.000
_cell.length_c   1.000
_cell.angle_alpha   90.00
_cell.angle_beta   90.00
_cell.angle_gamma   90.00
#
_symmetry.space_group_name_H-M   'P 1'
#
loop_
_entity.id
_entity.type
_entity.pdbx_description
1 polymer ?
#
loop_
_entity_poly.entity_id
_entity_poly.type
_entity_poly.pdbx_seq_one_letter_code
_entity_poly.pdbx_strand_id
1 'polypeptide(L)'
;MTNLPFGFGPQDPDDPDKRGESEGRSEGGAGDFSAFGFAGMPGPGGTPNFDISSLGQMLTQLGQALSQSASSTSGPVNYDLAKQLAVQQLHQTQRTERPAPDQVTAVEEAVRLAELWLDPATALPTGVRSVQTWSSVDWVEKTLGTWQRLCDPIAERMSEAWVDALPEEAKQAAGPLLSMLSQMGGLTFGSQLGQGLAQLGGEVLTSTDVGLPLGPEGTAALLPANIQRFLEGHDRPLSEATVFLAAREAAHHRLFSHVPWLRQRLLATVEEFARGIHIDTSSLEDMASKVDPSNPASMQELMNSGAFEPKTTPEQQAALTRLETLLALVEGWVDVVVADAVGERLPGADALSEIVRRRRATGGPAEQTFATLIGLELRPRRMRDAANLWRLMTERHGLESRDRVWEHPDFLPTSEDLDEPLDFADRWGSSDLDDPIAAIRRAEENEAEQGRRDGEQERRDDEEQ
;
A
#
# COMPACT_ATOMS: atom_id res chain seq x y z
N MET A 1 17.85 18.69 -23.51
CA MET A 1 17.27 19.93 -22.97
C MET A 1 16.09 19.51 -22.12
N THR A 2 16.26 19.58 -20.81
CA THR A 2 15.35 19.01 -19.82
C THR A 2 14.91 20.17 -18.95
N ASN A 3 13.63 20.50 -18.93
CA ASN A 3 13.03 21.41 -17.97
C ASN A 3 11.88 20.66 -17.29
N LEU A 4 12.13 20.25 -16.05
CA LEU A 4 11.14 19.80 -15.08
C LEU A 4 10.73 21.03 -14.25
N PRO A 5 9.43 21.24 -13.93
CA PRO A 5 9.04 22.24 -12.97
C PRO A 5 8.77 21.60 -11.60
N PHE A 6 9.35 22.21 -10.57
CA PHE A 6 9.05 22.10 -9.13
C PHE A 6 9.38 20.79 -8.40
N GLY A 7 10.50 20.82 -7.67
CA GLY A 7 10.79 19.95 -6.52
C GLY A 7 11.48 20.78 -5.44
N PHE A 8 10.88 20.83 -4.25
CA PHE A 8 11.54 21.32 -3.03
C PHE A 8 12.18 20.12 -2.33
N GLY A 9 13.50 20.02 -2.43
CA GLY A 9 14.32 19.15 -1.59
C GLY A 9 15.41 20.01 -0.91
N PRO A 10 15.78 19.71 0.34
CA PRO A 10 16.86 20.44 1.02
C PRO A 10 18.22 20.15 0.35
N GLN A 11 18.99 21.23 0.14
CA GLN A 11 20.33 21.21 -0.46
C GLN A 11 21.37 20.68 0.52
N ASP A 12 22.19 19.75 0.03
CA ASP A 12 23.39 19.20 0.67
C ASP A 12 24.51 20.29 0.70
N PRO A 13 25.21 20.57 1.83
CA PRO A 13 26.09 21.74 1.93
C PRO A 13 27.53 21.57 1.39
N ASP A 14 27.92 20.43 0.82
CA ASP A 14 29.33 20.17 0.47
C ASP A 14 29.54 19.81 -1.02
N ASP A 15 29.32 20.76 -1.93
CA ASP A 15 29.79 20.65 -3.32
C ASP A 15 30.64 21.88 -3.75
N PRO A 16 31.98 21.77 -3.77
CA PRO A 16 32.86 22.89 -4.05
C PRO A 16 33.29 22.92 -5.52
N ASP A 17 32.36 22.96 -6.48
CA ASP A 17 32.73 23.18 -7.88
C ASP A 17 31.59 23.84 -8.68
N LYS A 18 31.61 25.19 -8.74
CA LYS A 18 31.16 26.00 -9.91
C LYS A 18 31.44 27.49 -9.68
N ARG A 19 32.63 27.93 -10.07
CA ARG A 19 32.98 29.32 -10.38
C ARG A 19 33.24 29.47 -11.88
N GLY A 20 32.73 30.55 -12.47
CA GLY A 20 32.94 30.96 -13.86
C GLY A 20 31.80 30.49 -14.78
N GLU A 21 31.25 31.24 -15.73
CA GLU A 21 31.66 32.46 -16.42
C GLU A 21 30.42 33.21 -16.96
N SER A 22 30.68 34.39 -17.48
CA SER A 22 29.77 35.49 -17.79
C SER A 22 29.19 35.53 -19.21
N GLU A 23 28.20 36.42 -19.36
CA GLU A 23 27.89 37.26 -20.54
C GLU A 23 27.07 36.68 -21.72
N GLY A 24 25.96 37.38 -22.01
CA GLY A 24 25.69 37.81 -23.38
C GLY A 24 24.24 37.79 -23.88
N ARG A 25 23.65 38.99 -23.99
CA ARG A 25 22.95 39.53 -25.18
C ARG A 25 21.43 39.68 -25.17
N SER A 26 21.05 40.93 -25.42
CA SER A 26 19.74 41.54 -25.67
C SER A 26 19.26 41.32 -27.11
N GLU A 27 17.95 41.23 -27.37
CA GLU A 27 17.19 42.13 -28.29
C GLU A 27 15.73 41.68 -28.52
N GLY A 28 14.88 42.68 -28.79
CA GLY A 28 13.41 42.61 -28.87
C GLY A 28 12.78 41.88 -30.06
N GLY A 29 11.45 41.82 -30.06
CA GLY A 29 10.64 41.38 -31.20
C GLY A 29 9.14 41.35 -30.89
N ALA A 30 8.38 42.27 -31.48
CA ALA A 30 6.93 42.39 -31.39
C ALA A 30 6.18 41.46 -32.36
N GLY A 31 4.91 41.15 -32.06
CA GLY A 31 3.93 40.47 -32.93
C GLY A 31 2.92 39.68 -32.09
N ASP A 32 1.82 40.29 -31.67
CA ASP A 32 0.49 40.24 -32.31
C ASP A 32 -0.16 38.85 -32.30
N PHE A 33 -1.19 38.68 -31.46
CA PHE A 33 -2.35 37.85 -31.78
C PHE A 33 -3.56 38.33 -30.97
N SER A 34 -4.27 39.31 -31.54
CA SER A 34 -5.62 39.68 -31.11
C SER A 34 -6.63 38.68 -31.69
N ALA A 35 -7.22 37.82 -30.85
CA ALA A 35 -8.48 37.14 -31.17
C ALA A 35 -9.08 36.52 -29.90
N PHE A 36 -9.98 37.22 -29.23
CA PHE A 36 -11.31 36.73 -28.80
C PHE A 36 -11.98 37.83 -27.98
N GLY A 37 -13.05 38.39 -28.55
CA GLY A 37 -13.80 39.49 -27.97
C GLY A 37 -14.75 39.03 -26.87
N PHE A 38 -14.90 39.88 -25.86
CA PHE A 38 -16.14 40.00 -25.09
C PHE A 38 -16.49 41.49 -24.98
N ALA A 39 -17.31 41.94 -25.93
CA ALA A 39 -18.03 43.19 -25.83
C ALA A 39 -19.29 42.94 -24.98
N GLY A 40 -19.50 43.76 -23.95
CA GLY A 40 -20.79 43.83 -23.25
C GLY A 40 -20.69 43.85 -21.72
N MET A 41 -20.14 44.92 -21.15
CA MET A 41 -20.38 45.27 -19.74
C MET A 41 -21.00 46.68 -19.68
N PRO A 42 -22.22 46.85 -19.14
CA PRO A 42 -22.73 48.16 -18.75
C PRO A 42 -22.01 48.62 -17.47
N GLY A 43 -21.76 49.92 -17.39
CA GLY A 43 -21.11 50.58 -16.27
C GLY A 43 -21.90 50.60 -14.95
N PRO A 44 -21.32 51.24 -13.91
CA PRO A 44 -21.50 50.90 -12.51
C PRO A 44 -22.68 51.63 -11.85
N GLY A 45 -23.46 50.90 -11.05
CA GLY A 45 -24.48 51.52 -10.20
C GLY A 45 -25.55 50.52 -9.74
N GLY A 46 -25.42 50.03 -8.51
CA GLY A 46 -26.44 49.21 -7.86
C GLY A 46 -25.82 48.24 -6.86
N THR A 47 -25.58 48.70 -5.63
CA THR A 47 -25.34 47.80 -4.50
C THR A 47 -26.51 46.83 -4.37
N PRO A 48 -26.29 45.50 -4.48
CA PRO A 48 -27.32 44.53 -4.14
C PRO A 48 -27.61 44.67 -2.65
N ASN A 49 -28.87 44.94 -2.32
CA ASN A 49 -29.36 44.98 -0.95
C ASN A 49 -29.19 43.57 -0.36
N PHE A 50 -28.08 43.32 0.33
CA PHE A 50 -27.86 42.12 1.13
C PHE A 50 -28.84 42.14 2.30
N ASP A 51 -29.96 41.43 2.13
CA ASP A 51 -31.00 41.35 3.15
C ASP A 51 -30.57 40.35 4.24
N ILE A 52 -30.30 40.84 5.45
CA ILE A 52 -29.90 40.05 6.62
C ILE A 52 -30.94 38.96 6.96
N SER A 53 -32.21 39.14 6.58
CA SER A 53 -33.24 38.11 6.75
C SER A 53 -33.07 36.91 5.83
N SER A 54 -32.50 37.10 4.63
CA SER A 54 -32.18 36.02 3.68
C SER A 54 -30.98 35.19 4.14
N LEU A 55 -30.05 35.80 4.87
CA LEU A 55 -28.88 35.13 5.45
C LEU A 55 -29.30 34.16 6.56
N GLY A 56 -30.31 34.51 7.36
CA GLY A 56 -30.88 33.61 8.37
C GLY A 56 -31.57 32.38 7.77
N GLN A 57 -32.27 32.54 6.65
CA GLN A 57 -32.87 31.41 5.93
C GLN A 57 -31.82 30.54 5.25
N MET A 58 -30.80 31.15 4.64
CA MET A 58 -29.67 30.42 4.06
C MET A 58 -28.89 29.65 5.13
N LEU A 59 -28.68 30.22 6.31
CA LEU A 59 -28.01 29.55 7.45
C LEU A 59 -28.85 28.39 7.99
N THR A 60 -30.18 28.55 8.03
CA THR A 60 -31.10 27.47 8.46
C THR A 60 -31.13 26.34 7.44
N GLN A 61 -31.10 26.67 6.15
CA GLN A 61 -31.07 25.69 5.06
C GLN A 61 -29.71 24.98 4.98
N LEU A 62 -28.61 25.70 5.24
CA LEU A 62 -27.28 25.12 5.41
C LEU A 62 -27.24 24.21 6.65
N GLY A 63 -27.84 24.63 7.77
CA GLY A 63 -27.92 23.83 9.00
C GLY A 63 -28.76 22.56 8.83
N GLN A 64 -29.83 22.60 8.04
CA GLN A 64 -30.62 21.42 7.68
C GLN A 64 -29.92 20.52 6.65
N ALA A 65 -29.16 21.09 5.71
CA ALA A 65 -28.32 20.30 4.80
C ALA A 65 -27.17 19.61 5.54
N LEU A 66 -26.54 20.31 6.50
CA LEU A 66 -25.51 19.74 7.37
C LEU A 66 -26.08 18.68 8.33
N SER A 67 -27.29 18.87 8.86
CA SER A 67 -27.90 17.87 9.76
C SER A 67 -28.36 16.61 9.02
N GLN A 68 -28.72 16.73 7.75
CA GLN A 68 -29.06 15.59 6.89
C GLN A 68 -27.82 14.86 6.33
N SER A 69 -26.67 15.52 6.20
CA SER A 69 -25.40 14.85 5.87
C SER A 69 -24.69 14.30 7.12
N ALA A 70 -24.92 14.88 8.29
CA ALA A 70 -24.41 14.39 9.57
C ALA A 70 -25.12 13.11 10.06
N SER A 71 -26.33 12.81 9.57
CA SER A 71 -27.06 11.60 9.97
C SER A 71 -26.67 10.34 9.19
N SER A 72 -25.92 10.47 8.09
CA SER A 72 -25.40 9.34 7.30
C SER A 72 -23.88 9.13 7.41
N THR A 73 -23.16 10.05 8.06
CA THR A 73 -21.69 10.00 8.14
C THR A 73 -21.25 9.60 9.56
N SER A 74 -21.38 8.32 9.92
CA SER A 74 -20.89 7.79 11.20
C SER A 74 -19.57 7.04 11.00
N GLY A 75 -18.46 7.75 10.99
CA GLY A 75 -17.11 7.17 10.94
C GLY A 75 -16.02 8.25 11.02
N PRO A 76 -14.77 7.88 11.38
CA PRO A 76 -13.62 8.79 11.45
C PRO A 76 -13.26 9.39 10.07
N VAL A 77 -13.74 8.77 8.99
CA VAL A 77 -13.49 9.18 7.60
C VAL A 77 -14.81 9.26 6.83
N ASN A 78 -14.95 10.27 5.96
CA ASN A 78 -16.09 10.38 5.05
C ASN A 78 -15.88 9.55 3.76
N TYR A 79 -16.23 8.26 3.82
CA TYR A 79 -16.08 7.33 2.68
C TYR A 79 -17.03 7.59 1.51
N ASP A 80 -18.20 8.18 1.77
CA ASP A 80 -19.13 8.58 0.70
C ASP A 80 -18.52 9.70 -0.15
N LEU A 81 -17.91 10.70 0.51
CA LEU A 81 -17.16 11.75 -0.16
C LEU A 81 -15.95 11.16 -0.91
N ALA A 82 -15.20 10.26 -0.28
CA ALA A 82 -14.06 9.58 -0.91
C ALA A 82 -14.49 8.88 -2.21
N LYS A 83 -15.57 8.09 -2.16
CA LYS A 83 -16.15 7.40 -3.32
C LYS A 83 -16.60 8.39 -4.40
N GLN A 84 -17.32 9.45 -4.02
CA GLN A 84 -17.80 10.45 -4.98
C GLN A 84 -16.65 11.14 -5.72
N LEU A 85 -15.62 11.56 -4.99
CA LEU A 85 -14.42 12.19 -5.57
C LEU A 85 -13.65 11.22 -6.45
N ALA A 86 -13.47 9.98 -6.00
CA ALA A 86 -12.78 8.94 -6.77
C ALA A 86 -13.47 8.71 -8.12
N VAL A 87 -14.79 8.51 -8.08
CA VAL A 87 -15.60 8.30 -9.28
C VAL A 87 -15.58 9.55 -10.17
N GLN A 88 -15.70 10.76 -9.61
CA GLN A 88 -15.64 11.99 -10.39
C GLN A 88 -14.31 12.14 -11.15
N GLN A 89 -13.18 11.87 -10.48
CA GLN A 89 -11.85 11.97 -11.09
C GLN A 89 -11.62 10.87 -12.15
N LEU A 90 -12.13 9.66 -11.93
CA LEU A 90 -12.13 8.61 -12.96
C LEU A 90 -12.91 9.04 -14.21
N HIS A 91 -14.05 9.73 -14.06
CA HIS A 91 -14.79 10.28 -15.20
C HIS A 91 -14.01 11.37 -15.92
N GLN A 92 -13.36 12.28 -15.19
CA GLN A 92 -12.54 13.35 -15.77
C GLN A 92 -11.37 12.80 -16.58
N THR A 93 -10.76 11.71 -16.12
CA THR A 93 -9.64 11.03 -16.78
C THR A 93 -10.07 9.99 -17.81
N GLN A 94 -11.37 9.87 -18.08
CA GLN A 94 -11.95 8.91 -19.04
C GLN A 94 -11.59 7.45 -18.72
N ARG A 95 -11.56 7.09 -17.43
CA ARG A 95 -11.24 5.75 -16.91
C ARG A 95 -12.48 5.00 -16.40
N THR A 96 -13.59 5.05 -17.13
CA THR A 96 -14.91 4.54 -16.68
C THR A 96 -15.58 3.56 -17.63
N GLU A 97 -14.82 3.02 -18.59
CA GLU A 97 -15.27 2.06 -19.57
C GLU A 97 -15.77 0.79 -18.88
N ARG A 98 -16.98 0.38 -19.24
CA ARG A 98 -17.56 -0.87 -18.74
C ARG A 98 -17.03 -2.05 -19.55
N PRO A 99 -16.83 -3.22 -18.93
CA PRO A 99 -16.45 -4.43 -19.64
C PRO A 99 -17.45 -4.80 -20.73
N ALA A 100 -16.95 -5.12 -21.92
CA ALA A 100 -17.74 -5.66 -23.00
C ALA A 100 -18.01 -7.18 -22.79
N PRO A 101 -19.10 -7.75 -23.35
CA PRO A 101 -19.46 -9.17 -23.12
C PRO A 101 -18.38 -10.19 -23.54
N ASP A 102 -17.63 -9.89 -24.59
CA ASP A 102 -16.50 -10.68 -25.05
C ASP A 102 -15.32 -10.62 -24.07
N GLN A 103 -15.04 -9.46 -23.47
CA GLN A 103 -14.03 -9.32 -22.42
C GLN A 103 -14.40 -10.11 -21.16
N VAL A 104 -15.69 -10.11 -20.77
CA VAL A 104 -16.17 -10.93 -19.65
C VAL A 104 -15.89 -12.41 -19.89
N THR A 105 -16.25 -12.90 -21.08
CA THR A 105 -16.01 -14.29 -21.48
C THR A 105 -14.51 -14.62 -21.48
N ALA A 106 -13.69 -13.74 -22.05
CA ALA A 106 -12.24 -13.93 -22.11
C ALA A 106 -11.59 -14.00 -20.71
N VAL A 107 -12.04 -13.17 -19.76
CA VAL A 107 -11.57 -13.20 -18.37
C VAL A 107 -11.99 -14.49 -17.67
N GLU A 108 -13.23 -14.95 -17.84
CA GLU A 108 -13.71 -16.22 -17.27
C GLU A 108 -12.90 -17.42 -17.80
N GLU A 109 -12.63 -17.45 -19.10
CA GLU A 109 -11.81 -18.50 -19.74
C GLU A 109 -10.36 -18.42 -19.28
N ALA A 110 -9.78 -17.23 -19.19
CA ALA A 110 -8.42 -17.01 -18.73
C ALA A 110 -8.21 -17.47 -17.28
N VAL A 111 -9.15 -17.18 -16.38
CA VAL A 111 -9.07 -17.64 -14.98
C VAL A 111 -9.22 -19.15 -14.89
N ARG A 112 -10.13 -19.77 -15.66
CA ARG A 112 -10.22 -21.24 -15.71
C ARG A 112 -8.93 -21.89 -16.21
N LEU A 113 -8.32 -21.33 -17.25
CA LEU A 113 -7.06 -21.83 -17.79
C LEU A 113 -5.92 -21.66 -16.79
N ALA A 114 -5.85 -20.50 -16.13
CA ALA A 114 -4.90 -20.21 -15.08
C ALA A 114 -4.99 -21.20 -13.91
N GLU A 115 -6.20 -21.49 -13.41
CA GLU A 115 -6.39 -22.48 -12.33
C GLU A 115 -5.87 -23.86 -12.73
N LEU A 116 -6.15 -24.31 -13.96
CA LEU A 116 -5.63 -25.59 -14.47
C LEU A 116 -4.09 -25.62 -14.53
N TRP A 117 -3.45 -24.50 -14.88
CA TRP A 117 -2.00 -24.40 -14.97
C TRP A 117 -1.31 -24.24 -13.62
N LEU A 118 -2.02 -23.70 -12.62
CA LEU A 118 -1.52 -23.52 -11.25
C LEU A 118 -1.56 -24.81 -10.43
N ASP A 119 -2.46 -25.75 -10.73
CA ASP A 119 -2.57 -27.03 -10.03
C ASP A 119 -1.24 -27.79 -9.82
N PRO A 120 -0.36 -27.93 -10.83
CA PRO A 120 0.94 -28.57 -10.62
C PRO A 120 2.02 -27.67 -9.99
N ALA A 121 1.78 -26.36 -9.85
CA ALA A 121 2.79 -25.39 -9.41
C ALA A 121 2.72 -25.06 -7.91
N THR A 122 1.65 -25.44 -7.22
CA THR A 122 1.46 -25.21 -5.78
C THR A 122 0.62 -26.31 -5.15
N ALA A 123 0.90 -26.62 -3.88
CA ALA A 123 0.08 -27.52 -3.07
C ALA A 123 -1.24 -26.86 -2.60
N LEU A 124 -1.35 -25.53 -2.70
CA LEU A 124 -2.56 -24.81 -2.30
C LEU A 124 -3.69 -25.03 -3.34
N PRO A 125 -4.88 -25.50 -2.93
CA PRO A 125 -6.01 -25.69 -3.84
C PRO A 125 -6.54 -24.38 -4.42
N THR A 126 -7.40 -24.46 -5.43
CA THR A 126 -8.14 -23.29 -5.96
C THR A 126 -8.79 -22.48 -4.84
N GLY A 127 -8.54 -21.17 -4.84
CA GLY A 127 -9.17 -20.22 -3.92
C GLY A 127 -10.27 -19.37 -4.57
N VAL A 128 -10.35 -19.36 -5.90
CA VAL A 128 -11.35 -18.61 -6.64
C VAL A 128 -12.71 -19.31 -6.56
N ARG A 129 -13.73 -18.60 -6.08
CA ARG A 129 -15.13 -19.05 -6.00
C ARG A 129 -16.01 -18.39 -7.04
N SER A 130 -15.70 -17.15 -7.42
CA SER A 130 -16.38 -16.44 -8.50
C SER A 130 -15.37 -15.62 -9.31
N VAL A 131 -15.62 -15.51 -10.60
CA VAL A 131 -14.85 -14.65 -11.50
C VAL A 131 -15.70 -13.45 -11.86
N GLN A 132 -15.12 -12.26 -11.80
CA GLN A 132 -15.77 -11.03 -12.22
C GLN A 132 -14.86 -10.24 -13.16
N THR A 133 -15.49 -9.38 -13.94
CA THR A 133 -14.79 -8.42 -14.79
C THR A 133 -15.24 -7.03 -14.38
N TRP A 134 -14.30 -6.19 -13.98
CA TRP A 134 -14.59 -4.90 -13.35
C TRP A 134 -14.16 -3.74 -14.25
N SER A 135 -14.90 -2.63 -14.16
CA SER A 135 -14.39 -1.30 -14.50
C SER A 135 -13.59 -0.72 -13.33
N SER A 136 -12.86 0.38 -13.55
CA SER A 136 -12.20 1.14 -12.49
C SER A 136 -13.19 1.62 -11.42
N VAL A 137 -14.42 1.96 -11.83
CA VAL A 137 -15.50 2.37 -10.92
C VAL A 137 -15.93 1.18 -10.06
N ASP A 138 -16.15 0.01 -10.66
CA ASP A 138 -16.48 -1.21 -9.92
C ASP A 138 -15.41 -1.53 -8.88
N TRP A 139 -14.12 -1.34 -9.21
CA TRP A 139 -13.03 -1.56 -8.27
C TRP A 139 -13.12 -0.62 -7.06
N VAL A 140 -13.33 0.68 -7.26
CA VAL A 140 -13.51 1.63 -6.14
C VAL A 140 -14.70 1.21 -5.27
N GLU A 141 -15.83 0.87 -5.88
CA GLU A 141 -17.04 0.52 -5.15
C GLU A 141 -16.90 -0.80 -4.36
N LYS A 142 -16.32 -1.83 -4.98
CA LYS A 142 -16.24 -3.18 -4.40
C LYS A 142 -15.10 -3.34 -3.41
N THR A 143 -14.11 -2.44 -3.40
CA THR A 143 -12.98 -2.47 -2.46
C THR A 143 -13.16 -1.54 -1.26
N LEU A 144 -14.11 -0.59 -1.30
CA LEU A 144 -14.28 0.46 -0.29
C LEU A 144 -14.42 -0.10 1.14
N GLY A 145 -15.15 -1.20 1.33
CA GLY A 145 -15.32 -1.82 2.65
C GLY A 145 -14.04 -2.44 3.23
N THR A 146 -13.05 -2.76 2.39
CA THR A 146 -11.72 -3.20 2.84
C THR A 146 -10.83 -2.00 3.15
N TRP A 147 -10.89 -0.95 2.33
CA TRP A 147 -10.23 0.32 2.62
C TRP A 147 -10.69 0.93 3.93
N GLN A 148 -11.98 0.86 4.24
CA GLN A 148 -12.51 1.31 5.52
C GLN A 148 -11.81 0.62 6.71
N ARG A 149 -11.67 -0.70 6.66
CA ARG A 149 -11.00 -1.48 7.71
C ARG A 149 -9.50 -1.17 7.83
N LEU A 150 -8.85 -0.75 6.75
CA LEU A 150 -7.44 -0.36 6.74
C LEU A 150 -7.23 1.07 7.25
N CYS A 151 -8.14 1.99 6.91
CA CYS A 151 -7.99 3.42 7.18
C CYS A 151 -8.60 3.85 8.52
N ASP A 152 -9.68 3.21 8.99
CA ASP A 152 -10.34 3.59 10.24
C ASP A 152 -9.37 3.63 11.44
N PRO A 153 -8.52 2.60 11.69
CA PRO A 153 -7.59 2.62 12.83
C PRO A 153 -6.58 3.77 12.76
N ILE A 154 -6.17 4.17 11.55
CA ILE A 154 -5.22 5.26 11.34
C ILE A 154 -5.90 6.60 11.60
N ALA A 155 -7.09 6.80 11.03
CA ALA A 155 -7.84 8.04 11.17
C ALA A 155 -8.26 8.30 12.63
N GLU A 156 -8.69 7.26 13.35
CA GLU A 156 -9.01 7.34 14.78
C GLU A 156 -7.77 7.75 15.59
N ARG A 157 -6.64 7.07 15.39
CA ARG A 157 -5.39 7.36 16.12
C ARG A 157 -4.82 8.73 15.82
N MET A 158 -4.90 9.18 14.57
CA MET A 158 -4.53 10.55 14.22
C MET A 158 -5.43 11.53 14.99
N SER A 159 -6.75 11.39 14.92
CA SER A 159 -7.66 12.30 15.62
C SER A 159 -7.41 12.33 17.14
N GLU A 160 -7.15 11.18 17.76
CA GLU A 160 -6.78 11.08 19.18
C GLU A 160 -5.46 11.81 19.47
N ALA A 161 -4.43 11.58 18.66
CA ALA A 161 -3.12 12.21 18.85
C ALA A 161 -3.18 13.74 18.78
N TRP A 162 -4.01 14.31 17.89
CA TRP A 162 -4.26 15.76 17.83
C TRP A 162 -4.95 16.29 19.08
N VAL A 163 -5.90 15.53 19.65
CA VAL A 163 -6.58 15.90 20.90
C VAL A 163 -5.62 15.82 22.07
N ASP A 164 -4.83 14.76 22.17
CA ASP A 164 -3.88 14.54 23.26
C ASP A 164 -2.79 15.60 23.31
N ALA A 165 -2.36 16.11 22.15
CA ALA A 165 -1.38 17.18 22.03
C ALA A 165 -1.86 18.55 22.54
N LEU A 166 -3.16 18.74 22.81
CA LEU A 166 -3.69 20.01 23.32
C LEU A 166 -3.46 20.16 24.84
N PRO A 167 -3.19 21.38 25.32
CA PRO A 167 -3.17 21.67 26.75
C PRO A 167 -4.51 21.35 27.43
N GLU A 168 -4.48 20.93 28.70
CA GLU A 168 -5.69 20.55 29.45
C GLU A 168 -6.70 21.71 29.59
N GLU A 169 -6.22 22.96 29.68
CA GLU A 169 -7.06 24.15 29.71
C GLU A 169 -7.79 24.36 28.37
N ALA A 170 -7.17 23.99 27.25
CA ALA A 170 -7.75 24.08 25.92
C ALA A 170 -8.74 22.93 25.65
N LYS A 171 -8.44 21.70 26.10
CA LYS A 171 -9.32 20.53 25.94
C LYS A 171 -10.71 20.77 26.54
N GLN A 172 -10.79 21.37 27.73
CA GLN A 172 -12.05 21.62 28.43
C GLN A 172 -12.86 22.76 27.80
N ALA A 173 -12.20 23.79 27.27
CA ALA A 173 -12.86 24.93 26.63
C ALA A 173 -13.23 24.67 25.15
N ALA A 174 -12.56 23.72 24.49
CA ALA A 174 -12.67 23.48 23.06
C ALA A 174 -13.66 22.37 22.68
N GLY A 175 -14.40 21.74 23.59
CA GLY A 175 -15.26 20.58 23.30
C GLY A 175 -16.10 20.67 21.99
N PRO A 176 -16.91 21.72 21.78
CA PRO A 176 -17.63 21.93 20.52
C PRO A 176 -16.73 22.17 19.30
N LEU A 177 -15.58 22.81 19.51
CA LEU A 177 -14.59 23.13 18.48
C LEU A 177 -13.76 21.90 18.07
N LEU A 178 -13.50 20.98 19.00
CA LEU A 178 -12.86 19.68 18.77
C LEU A 178 -13.75 18.76 17.93
N SER A 179 -15.06 18.75 18.19
CA SER A 179 -16.02 18.01 17.37
C SER A 179 -16.10 18.55 15.93
N MET A 180 -16.01 19.87 15.76
CA MET A 180 -15.92 20.48 14.44
C MET A 180 -14.59 20.16 13.75
N LEU A 181 -13.48 20.16 14.48
CA LEU A 181 -12.16 19.83 13.96
C LEU A 181 -12.06 18.36 13.53
N SER A 182 -12.60 17.42 14.30
CA SER A 182 -12.63 16.00 13.94
C SER A 182 -13.50 15.75 12.70
N GLN A 183 -14.65 16.42 12.59
CA GLN A 183 -15.49 16.37 11.37
C GLN A 183 -14.76 16.92 10.15
N MET A 184 -14.06 18.05 10.29
CA MET A 184 -13.24 18.63 9.22
C MET A 184 -12.07 17.70 8.85
N GLY A 185 -11.44 17.07 9.85
CA GLY A 185 -10.40 16.06 9.66
C GLY A 185 -10.90 14.86 8.85
N GLY A 186 -12.08 14.33 9.18
CA GLY A 186 -12.70 13.22 8.45
C GLY A 186 -13.09 13.57 7.01
N LEU A 187 -13.45 14.83 6.74
CA LEU A 187 -13.67 15.34 5.38
C LEU A 187 -12.37 15.43 4.58
N THR A 188 -11.31 16.00 5.17
CA THR A 188 -9.98 16.11 4.56
C THR A 188 -9.40 14.73 4.25
N PHE A 189 -9.42 13.82 5.23
CA PHE A 189 -8.97 12.44 5.03
C PHE A 189 -9.79 11.73 3.94
N GLY A 190 -11.12 11.87 3.98
CA GLY A 190 -12.00 11.32 2.94
C GLY A 190 -11.65 11.85 1.54
N SER A 191 -11.29 13.13 1.41
CA SER A 191 -10.86 13.70 0.14
C SER A 191 -9.54 13.15 -0.39
N GLN A 192 -8.55 12.95 0.50
CA GLN A 192 -7.24 12.39 0.13
C GLN A 192 -7.38 10.91 -0.24
N LEU A 193 -8.16 10.16 0.53
CA LEU A 193 -8.51 8.78 0.22
C LEU A 193 -9.20 8.70 -1.15
N GLY A 194 -10.17 9.59 -1.44
CA GLY A 194 -10.85 9.63 -2.73
C GLY A 194 -9.91 9.84 -3.91
N GLN A 195 -8.93 10.75 -3.78
CA GLN A 195 -7.92 10.97 -4.83
C GLN A 195 -7.03 9.74 -5.03
N GLY A 196 -6.55 9.13 -3.93
CA GLY A 196 -5.75 7.91 -3.97
C GLY A 196 -6.52 6.74 -4.61
N LEU A 197 -7.80 6.55 -4.24
CA LEU A 197 -8.67 5.54 -4.83
C LEU A 197 -8.92 5.77 -6.33
N ALA A 198 -9.02 7.03 -6.78
CA ALA A 198 -9.16 7.34 -8.20
C ALA A 198 -7.90 6.92 -8.98
N GLN A 199 -6.73 7.30 -8.47
CA GLN A 199 -5.44 7.01 -9.09
C GLN A 199 -5.21 5.50 -9.14
N LEU A 200 -5.47 4.81 -8.04
CA LEU A 200 -5.44 3.35 -7.94
C LEU A 200 -6.40 2.67 -8.91
N GLY A 201 -7.68 3.00 -8.83
CA GLY A 201 -8.72 2.38 -9.67
C GLY A 201 -8.43 2.55 -11.16
N GLY A 202 -7.81 3.66 -11.57
CA GLY A 202 -7.43 3.94 -12.95
C GLY A 202 -6.24 3.12 -13.48
N GLU A 203 -5.49 2.44 -12.61
CA GLU A 203 -4.25 1.75 -12.96
C GLU A 203 -4.18 0.28 -12.55
N VAL A 204 -4.90 -0.13 -11.50
CA VAL A 204 -4.89 -1.53 -11.05
C VAL A 204 -5.42 -2.47 -12.13
N LEU A 205 -4.79 -3.63 -12.25
CA LEU A 205 -5.12 -4.62 -13.27
C LEU A 205 -6.08 -5.70 -12.77
N THR A 206 -6.05 -5.95 -11.46
CA THR A 206 -6.83 -7.00 -10.80
C THR A 206 -7.29 -6.56 -9.40
N SER A 207 -8.15 -7.35 -8.73
CA SER A 207 -8.55 -7.09 -7.34
C SER A 207 -7.43 -7.23 -6.32
N THR A 208 -6.37 -7.97 -6.64
CA THR A 208 -5.22 -8.21 -5.75
C THR A 208 -3.93 -7.51 -6.18
N ASP A 209 -3.98 -6.62 -7.20
CA ASP A 209 -2.77 -6.02 -7.81
C ASP A 209 -1.86 -5.27 -6.83
N VAL A 210 -2.40 -4.81 -5.69
CA VAL A 210 -1.64 -4.15 -4.62
C VAL A 210 -1.08 -5.10 -3.55
N GLY A 211 -1.14 -6.42 -3.78
CA GLY A 211 -0.68 -7.45 -2.84
C GLY A 211 -1.67 -7.80 -1.72
N LEU A 212 -2.87 -7.20 -1.74
CA LEU A 212 -3.94 -7.42 -0.76
C LEU A 212 -5.24 -7.85 -1.44
N PRO A 213 -6.03 -8.78 -0.86
CA PRO A 213 -7.33 -9.16 -1.38
C PRO A 213 -8.37 -8.10 -0.99
N LEU A 214 -8.42 -7.01 -1.75
CA LEU A 214 -9.29 -5.87 -1.46
C LEU A 214 -10.77 -6.13 -1.79
N GLY A 215 -11.04 -7.02 -2.75
CA GLY A 215 -12.38 -7.39 -3.19
C GLY A 215 -13.11 -8.35 -2.23
N PRO A 216 -14.37 -8.70 -2.56
CA PRO A 216 -15.11 -9.74 -1.84
C PRO A 216 -14.35 -11.07 -1.83
N GLU A 217 -14.51 -11.84 -0.75
CA GLU A 217 -13.76 -13.09 -0.57
C GLU A 217 -14.01 -14.09 -1.71
N GLY A 218 -12.93 -14.71 -2.20
CA GLY A 218 -12.99 -15.68 -3.30
C GLY A 218 -13.45 -15.10 -4.65
N THR A 219 -13.45 -13.79 -4.82
CA THR A 219 -13.84 -13.13 -6.07
C THR A 219 -12.59 -12.67 -6.82
N ALA A 220 -12.18 -13.43 -7.82
CA ALA A 220 -11.12 -13.01 -8.74
C ALA A 220 -11.69 -12.00 -9.73
N ALA A 221 -11.11 -10.81 -9.78
CA ALA A 221 -11.54 -9.77 -10.70
C ALA A 221 -10.39 -9.19 -11.51
N LEU A 222 -10.61 -9.07 -12.82
CA LEU A 222 -9.70 -8.40 -13.75
C LEU A 222 -10.36 -7.15 -14.33
N LEU A 223 -9.53 -6.17 -14.71
CA LEU A 223 -9.98 -4.89 -15.29
C LEU A 223 -9.51 -4.76 -16.75
N PRO A 224 -10.24 -5.29 -17.76
CA PRO A 224 -9.78 -5.36 -19.14
C PRO A 224 -9.38 -4.02 -19.75
N ALA A 225 -10.12 -2.94 -19.44
CA ALA A 225 -9.77 -1.60 -19.92
C ALA A 225 -8.40 -1.14 -19.37
N ASN A 226 -8.09 -1.46 -18.11
CA ASN A 226 -6.79 -1.13 -17.53
C ASN A 226 -5.69 -2.04 -18.09
N ILE A 227 -5.97 -3.33 -18.30
CA ILE A 227 -5.03 -4.26 -18.94
C ILE A 227 -4.68 -3.80 -20.36
N GLN A 228 -5.67 -3.37 -21.14
CA GLN A 228 -5.45 -2.87 -22.49
C GLN A 228 -4.53 -1.65 -22.49
N ARG A 229 -4.78 -0.68 -21.61
CA ARG A 229 -3.93 0.52 -21.49
C ARG A 229 -2.54 0.20 -20.95
N PHE A 230 -2.45 -0.75 -20.02
CA PHE A 230 -1.18 -1.22 -19.50
C PHE A 230 -0.28 -1.84 -20.57
N LEU A 231 -0.87 -2.43 -21.62
CA LEU A 231 -0.13 -2.97 -22.76
C LEU A 231 0.18 -1.94 -23.84
N GLU A 232 -0.33 -0.71 -23.75
CA GLU A 232 -0.01 0.33 -24.72
C GLU A 232 1.51 0.58 -24.72
N GLY A 233 2.14 0.51 -25.89
CA GLY A 233 3.59 0.64 -26.02
C GLY A 233 4.38 -0.65 -25.77
N HIS A 234 3.71 -1.77 -25.43
CA HIS A 234 4.33 -3.08 -25.31
C HIS A 234 3.90 -4.00 -26.48
N ASP A 235 4.86 -4.69 -27.09
CA ASP A 235 4.60 -5.64 -28.19
C ASP A 235 4.17 -7.02 -27.64
N ARG A 236 3.01 -7.06 -26.97
CA ARG A 236 2.43 -8.28 -26.41
C ARG A 236 0.94 -8.40 -26.69
N PRO A 237 0.44 -9.60 -27.06
CA PRO A 237 -1.00 -9.81 -27.26
C PRO A 237 -1.80 -9.61 -25.97
N LEU A 238 -2.96 -8.95 -26.07
CA LEU A 238 -3.87 -8.75 -24.94
C LEU A 238 -4.30 -10.08 -24.31
N SER A 239 -4.57 -11.10 -25.11
CA SER A 239 -4.94 -12.43 -24.63
C SER A 239 -3.85 -13.08 -23.74
N GLU A 240 -2.57 -12.93 -24.11
CA GLU A 240 -1.48 -13.47 -23.29
C GLU A 240 -1.37 -12.74 -21.95
N ALA A 241 -1.49 -11.41 -21.96
CA ALA A 241 -1.48 -10.61 -20.74
C ALA A 241 -2.68 -10.93 -19.84
N THR A 242 -3.88 -11.12 -20.39
CA THR A 242 -5.06 -11.51 -19.63
C THR A 242 -4.86 -12.86 -18.93
N VAL A 243 -4.32 -13.86 -19.63
CA VAL A 243 -4.02 -15.18 -19.02
C VAL A 243 -2.93 -15.08 -17.96
N PHE A 244 -1.86 -14.34 -18.22
CA PHE A 244 -0.79 -14.11 -17.25
C PHE A 244 -1.30 -13.44 -15.96
N LEU A 245 -2.08 -12.37 -16.10
CA LEU A 245 -2.65 -11.65 -14.96
C LEU A 245 -3.73 -12.47 -14.24
N ALA A 246 -4.48 -13.29 -14.97
CA ALA A 246 -5.42 -14.25 -14.37
C ALA A 246 -4.69 -15.30 -13.52
N ALA A 247 -3.53 -15.78 -13.96
CA ALA A 247 -2.68 -16.68 -13.16
C ALA A 247 -2.17 -16.01 -11.88
N ARG A 248 -1.72 -14.74 -11.97
CA ARG A 248 -1.35 -13.97 -10.78
C ARG A 248 -2.52 -13.78 -9.82
N GLU A 249 -3.70 -13.41 -10.34
CA GLU A 249 -4.90 -13.22 -9.52
C GLU A 249 -5.32 -14.52 -8.83
N ALA A 250 -5.38 -15.62 -9.58
CA ALA A 250 -5.72 -16.94 -9.04
C ALA A 250 -4.72 -17.39 -7.97
N ALA A 251 -3.41 -17.20 -8.18
CA ALA A 251 -2.39 -17.52 -7.18
C ALA A 251 -2.59 -16.76 -5.86
N HIS A 252 -2.85 -15.44 -5.91
CA HIS A 252 -3.20 -14.68 -4.71
C HIS A 252 -4.43 -15.26 -4.01
N HIS A 253 -5.48 -15.61 -4.77
CA HIS A 253 -6.68 -16.21 -4.19
C HIS A 253 -6.41 -17.56 -3.54
N ARG A 254 -5.56 -18.42 -4.12
CA ARG A 254 -5.14 -19.68 -3.50
C ARG A 254 -4.48 -19.40 -2.15
N LEU A 255 -3.54 -18.46 -2.10
CA LEU A 255 -2.85 -18.10 -0.87
C LEU A 255 -3.81 -17.57 0.20
N PHE A 256 -4.54 -16.50 -0.09
CA PHE A 256 -5.42 -15.85 0.89
C PHE A 256 -6.63 -16.70 1.30
N SER A 257 -7.05 -17.67 0.51
CA SER A 257 -8.16 -18.58 0.86
C SER A 257 -7.73 -19.72 1.76
N HIS A 258 -6.47 -20.18 1.65
CA HIS A 258 -5.96 -21.33 2.38
C HIS A 258 -5.00 -20.98 3.52
N VAL A 259 -4.61 -19.70 3.63
CA VAL A 259 -3.79 -19.16 4.72
C VAL A 259 -4.62 -18.15 5.54
N PRO A 260 -5.55 -18.61 6.40
CA PRO A 260 -6.56 -17.76 7.03
C PRO A 260 -5.97 -16.70 7.98
N TRP A 261 -4.80 -16.97 8.57
CA TRP A 261 -4.12 -16.03 9.46
C TRP A 261 -3.50 -14.84 8.70
N LEU A 262 -3.20 -14.98 7.41
CA LEU A 262 -2.44 -13.98 6.64
C LEU A 262 -3.18 -12.64 6.56
N ARG A 263 -4.48 -12.68 6.24
CA ARG A 263 -5.31 -11.47 6.20
C ARG A 263 -5.35 -10.77 7.56
N GLN A 264 -5.57 -11.53 8.63
CA GLN A 264 -5.63 -10.98 9.99
C GLN A 264 -4.29 -10.38 10.40
N ARG A 265 -3.17 -11.04 10.06
CA ARG A 265 -1.82 -10.55 10.36
C ARG A 265 -1.50 -9.25 9.63
N LEU A 266 -1.87 -9.12 8.37
CA LEU A 266 -1.70 -7.87 7.61
C LEU A 266 -2.48 -6.72 8.25
N LEU A 267 -3.76 -6.94 8.58
CA LEU A 267 -4.58 -5.94 9.26
C LEU A 267 -4.01 -5.55 10.64
N ALA A 268 -3.61 -6.55 11.44
CA ALA A 268 -3.01 -6.33 12.76
C ALA A 268 -1.70 -5.53 12.67
N THR A 269 -0.91 -5.71 11.60
CA THR A 269 0.33 -4.96 11.41
C THR A 269 0.05 -3.49 11.08
N VAL A 270 -1.03 -3.20 10.33
CA VAL A 270 -1.50 -1.83 10.09
C VAL A 270 -2.02 -1.20 11.39
N GLU A 271 -2.75 -1.94 12.21
CA GLU A 271 -3.20 -1.47 13.53
C GLU A 271 -2.04 -1.22 14.51
N GLU A 272 -1.01 -2.06 14.48
CA GLU A 272 0.25 -1.86 15.23
C GLU A 272 0.95 -0.57 14.81
N PHE A 273 1.05 -0.33 13.49
CA PHE A 273 1.60 0.90 12.96
C PHE A 273 0.78 2.12 13.41
N ALA A 274 -0.54 2.05 13.29
CA ALA A 274 -1.46 3.13 13.70
C ALA A 274 -1.35 3.45 15.19
N ARG A 275 -1.20 2.43 16.04
CA ARG A 275 -1.02 2.61 17.49
C ARG A 275 0.24 3.38 17.87
N GLY A 276 1.28 3.32 17.05
CA GLY A 276 2.52 4.06 17.30
C GLY A 276 2.47 5.53 16.86
N ILE A 277 1.35 6.00 16.29
CA ILE A 277 1.18 7.40 15.86
C ILE A 277 1.06 8.27 17.10
N HIS A 278 2.10 9.06 17.36
CA HIS A 278 2.12 10.05 18.42
C HIS A 278 2.68 11.38 17.89
N ILE A 279 2.12 12.48 18.37
CA ILE A 279 2.66 13.81 18.11
C ILE A 279 3.76 14.08 19.15
N ASP A 280 4.94 14.46 18.69
CA ASP A 280 6.07 14.82 19.53
C ASP A 280 5.81 16.18 20.21
N THR A 281 5.14 16.14 21.37
CA THR A 281 4.81 17.33 22.16
C THR A 281 6.06 18.07 22.64
N SER A 282 7.19 17.39 22.80
CA SER A 282 8.46 18.02 23.20
C SER A 282 9.02 18.91 22.09
N SER A 283 8.95 18.45 20.84
CA SER A 283 9.27 19.27 19.67
C SER A 283 8.31 20.46 19.53
N LEU A 284 7.04 20.26 19.85
CA LEU A 284 6.05 21.35 19.87
C LEU A 284 6.34 22.38 20.95
N GLU A 285 6.73 21.98 22.16
CA GLU A 285 7.12 22.89 23.25
C GLU A 285 8.39 23.68 22.90
N ASP A 286 9.39 23.01 22.34
CA ASP A 286 10.63 23.64 21.87
C ASP A 286 10.37 24.64 20.74
N MET A 287 9.41 24.37 19.86
CA MET A 287 9.02 25.28 18.78
C MET A 287 8.09 26.39 19.29
N ALA A 288 7.17 26.09 20.19
CA ALA A 288 6.28 27.03 20.89
C ALA A 288 7.08 28.07 21.68
N SER A 289 8.22 27.68 22.27
CA SER A 289 9.13 28.59 22.96
C SER A 289 9.83 29.60 22.03
N LYS A 290 9.87 29.31 20.73
CA LYS A 290 10.49 30.16 19.69
C LYS A 290 9.47 31.05 18.97
N VAL A 291 8.18 30.91 19.31
CA VAL A 291 7.08 31.67 18.70
C VAL A 291 6.99 33.02 19.39
N ASP A 292 6.98 34.09 18.60
CA ASP A 292 6.70 35.42 19.11
C ASP A 292 5.17 35.64 19.15
N PRO A 293 4.52 35.70 20.34
CA PRO A 293 3.08 35.88 20.45
C PRO A 293 2.58 37.21 19.88
N SER A 294 3.48 38.17 19.64
CA SER A 294 3.17 39.47 19.07
C SER A 294 3.21 39.50 17.54
N ASN A 295 3.70 38.43 16.90
CA ASN A 295 3.84 38.32 15.45
C ASN A 295 2.90 37.23 14.87
N PRO A 296 1.77 37.61 14.25
CA PRO A 296 0.84 36.68 13.61
C PRO A 296 1.45 35.82 12.51
N ALA A 297 2.53 36.29 11.86
CA ALA A 297 3.23 35.55 10.82
C ALA A 297 4.01 34.35 11.37
N SER A 298 4.47 34.42 12.63
CA SER A 298 5.22 33.33 13.26
C SER A 298 4.37 32.06 13.42
N MET A 299 3.09 32.19 13.80
CA MET A 299 2.12 31.08 13.83
C MET A 299 1.96 30.40 12.47
N GLN A 300 1.94 31.19 11.40
CA GLN A 300 1.80 30.70 10.03
C GLN A 300 3.06 29.93 9.58
N GLU A 301 4.23 30.38 10.03
CA GLU A 301 5.52 29.73 9.78
C GLU A 301 5.65 28.39 10.53
N LEU A 302 5.16 28.30 11.77
CA LEU A 302 5.10 27.02 12.52
C LEU A 302 4.17 26.00 11.88
N MET A 303 2.97 26.42 11.44
CA MET A 303 2.05 25.50 10.76
C MET A 303 2.66 24.95 9.47
N ASN A 304 3.48 25.74 8.76
CA ASN A 304 4.18 25.32 7.54
C ASN A 304 5.48 24.55 7.80
N SER A 305 5.98 24.52 9.05
CA SER A 305 7.28 23.92 9.39
C SER A 305 7.24 22.41 9.63
N GLY A 306 6.07 21.77 9.54
CA GLY A 306 5.91 20.34 9.83
C GLY A 306 5.98 20.00 11.33
N ALA A 307 5.95 21.00 12.23
CA ALA A 307 6.01 20.83 13.68
C ALA A 307 4.94 19.89 14.27
N PHE A 308 3.81 19.78 13.57
CA PHE A 308 2.66 18.97 13.93
C PHE A 308 2.60 17.64 13.18
N GLU A 309 3.57 17.35 12.31
CA GLU A 309 3.65 16.06 11.62
C GLU A 309 4.15 14.97 12.58
N PRO A 310 3.42 13.84 12.72
CA PRO A 310 3.89 12.72 13.52
C PRO A 310 5.24 12.22 13.01
N LYS A 311 6.21 12.02 13.91
CA LYS A 311 7.50 11.40 13.57
C LYS A 311 7.36 9.88 13.64
N THR A 312 8.01 9.18 12.70
CA THR A 312 8.08 7.71 12.73
C THR A 312 8.87 7.24 13.96
N THR A 313 8.20 6.51 14.85
CA THR A 313 8.84 5.89 16.03
C THR A 313 9.58 4.59 15.66
N PRO A 314 10.55 4.12 16.47
CA PRO A 314 11.20 2.81 16.25
C PRO A 314 10.19 1.65 16.15
N GLU A 315 9.12 1.69 16.95
CA GLU A 315 8.04 0.72 16.93
C GLU A 315 7.25 0.77 15.62
N GLN A 316 6.95 1.97 15.11
CA GLN A 316 6.33 2.15 13.79
C GLN A 316 7.24 1.64 12.67
N GLN A 317 8.54 1.93 12.73
CA GLN A 317 9.49 1.46 11.73
C GLN A 317 9.58 -0.08 11.72
N ALA A 318 9.53 -0.72 12.89
CA ALA A 318 9.48 -2.17 13.00
C ALA A 318 8.17 -2.74 12.42
N ALA A 319 7.02 -2.10 12.68
CA ALA A 319 5.74 -2.49 12.11
C ALA A 319 5.72 -2.36 10.57
N LEU A 320 6.24 -1.25 10.02
CA LEU A 320 6.40 -1.04 8.58
C LEU A 320 7.30 -2.12 7.97
N THR A 321 8.46 -2.40 8.57
CA THR A 321 9.39 -3.43 8.09
C THR A 321 8.73 -4.82 8.06
N ARG A 322 7.90 -5.16 9.05
CA ARG A 322 7.12 -6.41 9.05
C ARG A 322 6.07 -6.43 7.94
N LEU A 323 5.35 -5.33 7.74
CA LEU A 323 4.34 -5.22 6.68
C LEU A 323 4.97 -5.35 5.30
N GLU A 324 6.07 -4.62 5.06
CA GLU A 324 6.87 -4.71 3.83
C GLU A 324 7.37 -6.13 3.58
N THR A 325 7.92 -6.79 4.60
CA THR A 325 8.43 -8.16 4.49
C THR A 325 7.29 -9.13 4.14
N LEU A 326 6.14 -9.01 4.79
CA LEU A 326 4.99 -9.89 4.54
C LEU A 326 4.43 -9.71 3.13
N LEU A 327 4.29 -8.46 2.66
CA LEU A 327 3.85 -8.16 1.30
C LEU A 327 4.87 -8.63 0.26
N ALA A 328 6.17 -8.47 0.53
CA ALA A 328 7.24 -8.99 -0.32
C ALA A 328 7.19 -10.52 -0.42
N LEU A 329 6.96 -11.23 0.69
CA LEU A 329 6.82 -12.68 0.70
C LEU A 329 5.61 -13.15 -0.12
N VAL A 330 4.44 -12.50 0.03
CA VAL A 330 3.25 -12.80 -0.78
C VAL A 330 3.56 -12.65 -2.27
N GLU A 331 4.12 -11.51 -2.66
CA GLU A 331 4.38 -11.20 -4.07
C GLU A 331 5.49 -12.06 -4.67
N GLY A 332 6.54 -12.33 -3.90
CA GLY A 332 7.61 -13.24 -4.31
C GLY A 332 7.10 -14.66 -4.53
N TRP A 333 6.20 -15.15 -3.67
CA TRP A 333 5.61 -16.47 -3.82
C TRP A 333 4.74 -16.53 -5.07
N VAL A 334 3.91 -15.51 -5.31
CA VAL A 334 3.10 -15.41 -6.53
C VAL A 334 3.98 -15.36 -7.78
N ASP A 335 5.08 -14.61 -7.78
CA ASP A 335 6.03 -14.55 -8.91
C ASP A 335 6.54 -15.95 -9.27
N VAL A 336 6.98 -16.73 -8.27
CA VAL A 336 7.52 -18.08 -8.48
C VAL A 336 6.44 -19.05 -8.94
N VAL A 337 5.31 -19.11 -8.24
CA VAL A 337 4.20 -20.02 -8.59
C VAL A 337 3.67 -19.75 -9.99
N VAL A 338 3.53 -18.48 -10.38
CA VAL A 338 3.05 -18.12 -11.72
C VAL A 338 4.10 -18.41 -12.78
N ALA A 339 5.38 -18.11 -12.52
CA ALA A 339 6.46 -18.45 -13.45
C ALA A 339 6.49 -19.96 -13.74
N ASP A 340 6.40 -20.80 -12.71
CA ASP A 340 6.37 -22.26 -12.83
C ASP A 340 5.10 -22.74 -13.56
N ALA A 341 3.94 -22.10 -13.30
CA ALA A 341 2.67 -22.46 -13.91
C ALA A 341 2.58 -22.09 -15.40
N VAL A 342 3.08 -20.91 -15.79
CA VAL A 342 2.86 -20.38 -17.14
C VAL A 342 4.09 -20.43 -18.05
N GLY A 343 5.30 -20.59 -17.51
CA GLY A 343 6.56 -20.36 -18.23
C GLY A 343 6.68 -21.14 -19.54
N GLU A 344 6.46 -22.45 -19.52
CA GLU A 344 6.54 -23.28 -20.74
C GLU A 344 5.28 -23.23 -21.62
N ARG A 345 4.17 -22.72 -21.07
CA ARG A 345 2.83 -22.81 -21.69
C ARG A 345 2.44 -21.51 -22.40
N LEU A 346 2.95 -20.38 -21.94
CA LEU A 346 2.62 -19.05 -22.42
C LEU A 346 3.88 -18.40 -23.03
N PRO A 347 3.98 -18.27 -24.37
CA PRO A 347 5.18 -17.75 -25.03
C PRO A 347 5.67 -16.38 -24.54
N GLY A 348 4.75 -15.50 -24.11
CA GLY A 348 5.05 -14.19 -23.57
C GLY A 348 5.30 -14.12 -22.06
N ALA A 349 5.32 -15.24 -21.33
CA ALA A 349 5.38 -15.26 -19.86
C ALA A 349 6.55 -14.46 -19.28
N ASP A 350 7.78 -14.70 -19.75
CA ASP A 350 8.98 -14.02 -19.23
C ASP A 350 8.92 -12.51 -19.48
N ALA A 351 8.47 -12.11 -20.66
CA ALA A 351 8.35 -10.71 -21.03
C ALA A 351 7.25 -10.01 -20.22
N LEU A 352 6.10 -10.65 -20.02
CA LEU A 352 5.01 -10.12 -19.20
C LEU A 352 5.44 -10.01 -17.73
N SER A 353 6.16 -11.01 -17.21
CA SER A 353 6.76 -10.98 -15.87
C SER A 353 7.71 -9.80 -15.71
N GLU A 354 8.58 -9.56 -16.70
CA GLU A 354 9.49 -8.42 -16.69
C GLU A 354 8.76 -7.07 -16.79
N ILE A 355 7.70 -6.96 -17.60
CA ILE A 355 6.88 -5.73 -17.68
C ILE A 355 6.23 -5.43 -16.32
N VAL A 356 5.61 -6.43 -15.67
CA VAL A 356 5.01 -6.26 -14.35
C VAL A 356 6.06 -5.91 -13.29
N ARG A 357 7.23 -6.56 -13.33
CA ARG A 357 8.34 -6.27 -12.40
C ARG A 357 8.86 -4.85 -12.56
N ARG A 358 8.92 -4.30 -13.78
CA ARG A 358 9.32 -2.91 -14.03
C ARG A 358 8.30 -1.92 -13.51
N ARG A 359 7.00 -2.16 -13.75
CA ARG A 359 5.92 -1.32 -13.22
C ARG A 359 5.99 -1.19 -11.71
N ARG A 360 6.34 -2.27 -11.01
CA ARG A 360 6.55 -2.26 -9.55
C ARG A 360 7.84 -1.55 -9.14
N ALA A 361 8.92 -1.70 -9.90
CA ALA A 361 10.19 -1.04 -9.59
C ALA A 361 10.17 0.49 -9.75
N THR A 362 9.30 1.02 -10.61
CA THR A 362 9.15 2.47 -10.82
C THR A 362 8.28 3.16 -9.78
N GLY A 363 7.66 2.42 -8.85
CA GLY A 363 6.78 2.96 -7.83
C GLY A 363 5.45 3.47 -8.40
N GLY A 364 4.54 2.54 -8.68
CA GLY A 364 3.21 2.87 -9.21
C GLY A 364 2.33 3.62 -8.22
N PRO A 365 1.16 4.15 -8.64
CA PRO A 365 0.22 4.86 -7.77
C PRO A 365 -0.23 4.12 -6.53
N ALA A 366 -0.20 2.79 -6.55
CA ALA A 366 -0.47 2.00 -5.37
C ALA A 366 0.51 2.31 -4.25
N GLU A 367 1.80 2.28 -4.56
CA GLU A 367 2.85 2.63 -3.61
C GLU A 367 2.72 4.08 -3.17
N GLN A 368 2.43 5.01 -4.08
CA GLN A 368 2.22 6.43 -3.73
C GLN A 368 1.01 6.64 -2.81
N THR A 369 -0.09 5.92 -3.05
CA THR A 369 -1.31 6.01 -2.24
C THR A 369 -1.08 5.44 -0.84
N PHE A 370 -0.43 4.27 -0.73
CA PHE A 370 -0.08 3.68 0.56
C PHE A 370 0.98 4.52 1.31
N ALA A 371 1.94 5.11 0.60
CA ALA A 371 2.92 6.05 1.16
C ALA A 371 2.23 7.31 1.70
N THR A 372 1.22 7.83 1.00
CA THR A 372 0.51 9.05 1.41
C THR A 372 -0.43 8.79 2.59
N LEU A 373 -1.12 7.65 2.61
CA LEU A 373 -2.13 7.34 3.63
C LEU A 373 -1.56 6.70 4.89
N ILE A 374 -0.48 5.91 4.75
CA ILE A 374 0.07 5.06 5.82
C ILE A 374 1.57 5.31 6.01
N GLY A 375 2.24 6.14 5.20
CA GLY A 375 3.70 6.28 5.25
C GLY A 375 4.44 5.00 4.84
N LEU A 376 3.76 4.09 4.13
CA LEU A 376 4.30 2.80 3.69
C LEU A 376 4.95 2.93 2.31
N GLU A 377 6.26 2.69 2.23
CA GLU A 377 6.99 2.61 0.96
C GLU A 377 7.28 1.15 0.61
N LEU A 378 6.64 0.62 -0.43
CA LEU A 378 6.83 -0.78 -0.85
C LEU A 378 8.14 -0.93 -1.61
N ARG A 379 9.23 -1.20 -0.90
CA ARG A 379 10.56 -1.35 -1.51
C ARG A 379 10.61 -2.47 -2.56
N PRO A 380 10.77 -2.14 -3.87
CA PRO A 380 10.75 -3.14 -4.93
C PRO A 380 11.88 -4.17 -4.84
N ARG A 381 12.97 -3.82 -4.14
CA ARG A 381 14.10 -4.73 -3.87
C ARG A 381 13.64 -5.95 -3.06
N ARG A 382 12.89 -5.73 -1.98
CA ARG A 382 12.45 -6.81 -1.07
C ARG A 382 11.57 -7.84 -1.78
N MET A 383 10.74 -7.43 -2.75
CA MET A 383 9.95 -8.36 -3.55
C MET A 383 10.81 -9.32 -4.38
N ARG A 384 11.94 -8.82 -4.93
CA ARG A 384 12.89 -9.67 -5.68
C ARG A 384 13.63 -10.62 -4.76
N ASP A 385 14.04 -10.13 -3.61
CA ASP A 385 14.74 -10.93 -2.59
C ASP A 385 13.83 -12.09 -2.11
N ALA A 386 12.55 -11.81 -1.85
CA ALA A 386 11.55 -12.81 -1.55
C ALA A 386 11.36 -13.83 -2.69
N ALA A 387 11.23 -13.39 -3.95
CA ALA A 387 11.13 -14.31 -5.08
C ALA A 387 12.36 -15.23 -5.18
N ASN A 388 13.56 -14.73 -4.89
CA ASN A 388 14.78 -15.54 -4.86
C ASN A 388 14.75 -16.58 -3.74
N LEU A 389 14.32 -16.20 -2.53
CA LEU A 389 14.11 -17.15 -1.42
C LEU A 389 13.13 -18.25 -1.82
N TRP A 390 12.00 -17.90 -2.42
CA TRP A 390 11.00 -18.89 -2.83
C TRP A 390 11.50 -19.83 -3.93
N ARG A 391 12.26 -19.34 -4.92
CA ARG A 391 12.91 -20.20 -5.93
C ARG A 391 13.87 -21.18 -5.26
N LEU A 392 14.71 -20.68 -4.36
CA LEU A 392 15.67 -21.50 -3.63
C LEU A 392 14.99 -22.59 -2.80
N MET A 393 13.89 -22.25 -2.13
CA MET A 393 13.05 -23.20 -1.40
C MET A 393 12.45 -24.27 -2.31
N THR A 394 11.91 -23.88 -3.48
CA THR A 394 11.45 -24.84 -4.50
C THR A 394 12.57 -25.78 -4.94
N GLU A 395 13.75 -25.23 -5.26
CA GLU A 395 14.89 -25.99 -5.79
C GLU A 395 15.46 -26.99 -4.78
N ARG A 396 15.55 -26.61 -3.50
CA ARG A 396 16.15 -27.46 -2.45
C ARG A 396 15.17 -28.46 -1.85
N HIS A 397 13.92 -28.05 -1.63
CA HIS A 397 12.98 -28.81 -0.80
C HIS A 397 11.69 -29.20 -1.55
N GLY A 398 11.52 -28.75 -2.78
CA GLY A 398 10.30 -28.97 -3.57
C GLY A 398 9.15 -28.03 -3.20
N LEU A 399 8.13 -28.00 -4.07
CA LEU A 399 7.00 -27.08 -3.96
C LEU A 399 6.13 -27.32 -2.72
N GLU A 400 5.99 -28.58 -2.26
CA GLU A 400 5.18 -28.89 -1.07
C GLU A 400 5.81 -28.27 0.17
N SER A 401 7.12 -28.47 0.36
CA SER A 401 7.86 -27.89 1.49
C SER A 401 7.92 -26.36 1.42
N ARG A 402 8.07 -25.79 0.22
CA ARG A 402 7.94 -24.34 0.00
C ARG A 402 6.60 -23.82 0.51
N ASP A 403 5.50 -24.46 0.14
CA ASP A 403 4.16 -23.96 0.50
C ASP A 403 3.83 -24.18 1.99
N ARG A 404 4.47 -25.15 2.65
CA ARG A 404 4.35 -25.37 4.11
C ARG A 404 4.83 -24.21 4.96
N VAL A 405 5.69 -23.34 4.42
CA VAL A 405 6.12 -22.08 5.08
C VAL A 405 4.90 -21.22 5.47
N TRP A 406 3.77 -21.35 4.78
CA TRP A 406 2.55 -20.62 5.08
C TRP A 406 1.67 -21.26 6.17
N GLU A 407 1.96 -22.48 6.65
CA GLU A 407 1.12 -23.17 7.64
C GLU A 407 1.01 -22.39 8.95
N HIS A 408 2.07 -21.68 9.36
CA HIS A 408 2.08 -20.89 10.59
C HIS A 408 2.89 -19.59 10.44
N PRO A 409 2.48 -18.47 11.08
CA PRO A 409 3.24 -17.21 11.06
C PRO A 409 4.71 -17.34 11.49
N ASP A 410 5.00 -18.25 12.42
CA ASP A 410 6.36 -18.44 12.98
C ASP A 410 7.33 -19.10 12.00
N PHE A 411 6.82 -19.69 10.91
CA PHE A 411 7.64 -20.29 9.85
C PHE A 411 8.06 -19.27 8.79
N LEU A 412 7.45 -18.08 8.79
CA LEU A 412 7.75 -17.09 7.77
C LEU A 412 9.20 -16.59 7.87
N PRO A 413 9.87 -16.41 6.72
CA PRO A 413 11.12 -15.69 6.67
C PRO A 413 10.97 -14.27 7.23
N THR A 414 11.99 -13.81 7.93
CA THR A 414 12.13 -12.45 8.40
C THR A 414 12.78 -11.57 7.34
N SER A 415 12.95 -10.27 7.62
CA SER A 415 13.65 -9.36 6.71
C SER A 415 15.13 -9.73 6.52
N GLU A 416 15.77 -10.27 7.57
CA GLU A 416 17.15 -10.76 7.56
C GLU A 416 17.29 -12.00 6.66
N ASP A 417 16.27 -12.87 6.67
CA ASP A 417 16.23 -14.06 5.81
C ASP A 417 16.11 -13.73 4.33
N LEU A 418 15.51 -12.57 3.99
CA LEU A 418 15.52 -12.07 2.63
C LEU A 418 16.91 -11.57 2.20
N ASP A 419 17.71 -11.09 3.14
CA ASP A 419 19.10 -10.68 2.88
C ASP A 419 20.03 -11.91 2.77
N GLU A 420 19.75 -12.97 3.53
CA GLU A 420 20.51 -14.25 3.56
C GLU A 420 19.61 -15.47 3.26
N PRO A 421 19.10 -15.63 2.02
CA PRO A 421 18.11 -16.67 1.70
C PRO A 421 18.67 -18.10 1.78
N LEU A 422 20.00 -18.27 1.61
CA LEU A 422 20.67 -19.56 1.74
C LEU A 422 20.56 -20.10 3.17
N ASP A 423 20.78 -19.25 4.16
CA ASP A 423 20.75 -19.62 5.58
C ASP A 423 19.33 -20.04 6.01
N PHE A 424 18.31 -19.34 5.52
CA PHE A 424 16.90 -19.76 5.71
C PHE A 424 16.64 -21.12 5.08
N ALA A 425 17.04 -21.31 3.83
CA ALA A 425 16.79 -22.56 3.14
C ALA A 425 17.58 -23.74 3.74
N ASP A 426 18.79 -23.51 4.26
CA ASP A 426 19.62 -24.54 4.89
C ASP A 426 19.07 -24.98 6.25
N ARG A 427 18.54 -24.04 7.04
CA ARG A 427 17.92 -24.38 8.34
C ARG A 427 16.50 -24.93 8.18
N TRP A 428 15.81 -24.64 7.08
CA TRP A 428 14.48 -25.19 6.80
C TRP A 428 14.54 -26.71 6.66
N GLY A 429 13.68 -27.42 7.39
CA GLY A 429 13.70 -28.90 7.46
C GLY A 429 14.86 -29.50 8.25
N SER A 430 15.83 -28.69 8.71
CA SER A 430 16.85 -29.13 9.69
C SER A 430 16.33 -29.10 11.13
N SER A 431 15.18 -28.46 11.34
CA SER A 431 14.56 -28.36 12.66
C SER A 431 14.05 -29.74 13.10
N ASP A 432 14.36 -30.08 14.34
CA ASP A 432 13.86 -31.26 15.07
C ASP A 432 12.32 -31.36 15.19
N LEU A 433 11.59 -30.41 14.59
CA LEU A 433 10.13 -30.36 14.59
C LEU A 433 9.49 -31.27 13.54
N ASP A 434 10.18 -31.58 12.43
CA ASP A 434 9.62 -32.41 11.35
C ASP A 434 9.69 -33.92 11.66
N ASP A 435 10.59 -34.33 12.57
CA ASP A 435 10.66 -35.70 13.10
C ASP A 435 11.09 -35.68 14.57
N PRO A 436 10.14 -35.47 15.50
CA PRO A 436 10.44 -35.45 16.94
C PRO A 436 11.01 -36.79 17.42
N ILE A 437 10.78 -37.89 16.70
CA ILE A 437 11.35 -39.20 17.03
C ILE A 437 12.82 -39.26 16.60
N ALA A 438 13.18 -38.71 15.44
CA ALA A 438 14.59 -38.57 15.05
C ALA A 438 15.34 -37.60 15.96
N ALA A 439 14.69 -36.54 16.44
CA ALA A 439 15.25 -35.61 17.41
C ALA A 439 15.56 -36.32 18.75
N ILE A 440 14.60 -37.09 19.28
CA ILE A 440 14.80 -37.90 20.50
C ILE A 440 15.91 -38.92 20.29
N ARG A 441 15.93 -39.62 19.15
CA ARG A 441 16.97 -40.63 18.87
C ARG A 441 18.37 -40.01 18.80
N ARG A 442 18.51 -38.82 18.20
CA ARG A 442 19.79 -38.08 18.17
C ARG A 442 20.19 -37.59 19.56
N ALA A 443 19.25 -37.18 20.39
CA ALA A 443 19.52 -36.83 21.79
C ALA A 443 19.98 -38.05 22.61
N GLU A 444 19.29 -39.20 22.47
CA GLU A 444 19.65 -40.47 23.12
C GLU A 444 21.02 -41.00 22.66
N GLU A 445 21.35 -40.87 21.36
CA GLU A 445 22.66 -41.25 20.82
C GLU A 445 23.78 -40.34 21.37
N ASN A 446 23.54 -39.04 21.48
CA ASN A 446 24.48 -38.09 22.06
C ASN A 446 24.70 -38.33 23.57
N GLU A 447 23.64 -38.63 24.33
CA GLU A 447 23.75 -39.00 25.75
C GLU A 447 24.50 -40.33 25.93
N ALA A 448 24.26 -41.31 25.06
CA ALA A 448 24.98 -42.59 25.08
C ALA A 448 26.46 -42.44 24.72
N GLU A 449 26.81 -41.55 23.79
CA GLU A 449 28.21 -41.22 23.48
C GLU A 449 28.90 -40.45 24.60
N GLN A 450 28.21 -39.51 25.26
CA GLN A 450 28.74 -38.81 26.44
C GLN A 450 28.99 -39.79 27.58
N GLY A 451 28.04 -40.66 27.92
CA GLY A 451 28.23 -41.67 28.96
C GLY A 451 29.34 -42.68 28.65
N ARG A 452 29.61 -42.98 27.37
CA ARG A 452 30.76 -43.80 26.96
C ARG A 452 32.08 -43.07 27.14
N ARG A 453 32.15 -41.78 26.80
CA ARG A 453 33.35 -40.95 26.98
C ARG A 453 33.66 -40.76 28.46
N ASP A 454 32.66 -40.50 29.28
CA ASP A 454 32.81 -40.35 30.73
C ASP A 454 33.27 -41.67 31.38
N GLY A 455 32.69 -42.80 30.96
CA GLY A 455 33.11 -44.13 31.44
C GLY A 455 34.50 -44.59 30.94
N GLU A 456 34.96 -44.11 29.78
CA GLU A 456 36.35 -44.32 29.33
C GLU A 456 37.34 -43.42 30.08
N GLN A 457 36.91 -42.25 30.53
CA GLN A 457 37.72 -41.33 31.30
C GLN A 457 37.87 -41.79 32.76
N GLU A 458 36.80 -42.25 33.40
CA GLU A 458 36.87 -42.89 34.73
C GLU A 458 37.76 -44.14 34.76
N ARG A 459 37.74 -44.96 33.70
CA ARG A 459 38.62 -46.15 33.61
C ARG A 459 40.09 -45.80 33.42
N ARG A 460 40.40 -44.67 32.79
CA ARG A 460 41.78 -44.18 32.68
C ARG A 460 42.28 -43.62 34.01
N ASP A 461 41.40 -42.95 34.74
CA ASP A 461 41.71 -42.38 36.06
C ASP A 461 41.90 -43.45 37.16
N ASP A 462 41.24 -44.62 37.01
CA ASP A 462 41.42 -45.79 37.89
C ASP A 462 42.68 -46.62 37.55
N GLU A 463 43.21 -46.55 36.33
CA GLU A 463 44.45 -47.23 35.93
C GLU A 463 45.74 -46.43 36.28
N GLU A 464 45.61 -45.15 36.64
CA GLU A 464 46.71 -44.27 37.05
C GLU A 464 46.91 -44.14 38.58
N GLN A 465 46.12 -44.86 39.40
CA GLN A 465 46.30 -45.00 40.86
C GLN A 465 46.88 -46.37 41.24
#